data_AF-A0A7R6WCP2-F1
#
_entry.id   AF-A0A7R6WCP2-F1
#
_cell.length_a   1.000
_cell.length_b   1.000
_cell.length_c   1.000
_cell.angle_alpha   90.00
_cell.angle_beta   90.00
_cell.angle_gamma   90.00
#
_symmetry.space_group_name_H-M   'P 1'
#
loop_
_entity.id
_entity.type
_entity.pdbx_description
1 polymer ?
#
loop_
_entity_poly.entity_id
_entity_poly.type
_entity_poly.pdbx_seq_one_letter_code
_entity_poly.pdbx_strand_id
1 'polypeptide(L)' 'MKIRNSIVLLALLLTACQNVPERPAGFIACTEPRPQVCTMIFKPVCAEVEQAGAVKTYPSACSACSDSEVVGYTERECSQ' A
#
# COMPACT_ATOMS: atom_id res chain seq x y z
N MET A 1 -46.80 -4.42 -7.22
CA MET A 1 -45.78 -3.37 -7.50
C MET A 1 -44.90 -3.07 -6.28
N LYS A 2 -45.44 -2.97 -5.06
CA LYS A 2 -44.66 -2.75 -3.81
C LYS A 2 -43.60 -3.83 -3.53
N ILE A 3 -43.95 -5.11 -3.66
CA ILE A 3 -43.04 -6.26 -3.42
C ILE A 3 -41.86 -6.29 -4.41
N ARG A 4 -42.11 -5.93 -5.67
CA ARG A 4 -41.10 -5.91 -6.74
C ARG A 4 -40.07 -4.79 -6.49
N ASN A 5 -40.52 -3.65 -5.97
CA ASN A 5 -39.66 -2.53 -5.59
C ASN A 5 -38.82 -2.84 -4.33
N SER A 6 -39.38 -3.60 -3.39
CA SER A 6 -38.66 -4.06 -2.18
C SER A 6 -37.55 -5.06 -2.49
N ILE A 7 -37.74 -5.96 -3.47
CA ILE A 7 -36.72 -6.93 -3.90
C ILE A 7 -35.53 -6.22 -4.58
N VAL A 8 -35.81 -5.17 -5.38
CA VAL A 8 -34.76 -4.38 -6.04
C VAL A 8 -33.90 -3.64 -5.01
N LEU A 9 -34.51 -3.03 -3.97
CA LEU A 9 -33.75 -2.36 -2.91
C LEU A 9 -32.84 -3.31 -2.12
N LEU A 10 -33.28 -4.55 -1.88
CA LEU A 10 -32.50 -5.53 -1.12
C LEU A 10 -31.30 -6.07 -1.92
N ALA A 11 -31.43 -6.19 -3.24
CA ALA A 11 -30.37 -6.69 -4.11
C ALA A 11 -29.18 -5.70 -4.25
N LEU A 12 -29.42 -4.38 -4.10
CA LEU A 12 -28.35 -3.37 -4.19
C LEU A 12 -27.42 -3.33 -2.98
N LEU A 13 -27.79 -3.94 -1.84
CA LEU A 13 -26.99 -3.89 -0.61
C LEU A 13 -25.89 -4.95 -0.54
N LEU A 14 -25.82 -5.89 -1.48
CA LEU A 14 -24.98 -7.09 -1.40
C LEU A 14 -23.63 -6.99 -2.16
N THR A 15 -23.29 -5.85 -2.78
CA THR A 15 -22.13 -5.74 -3.69
C THR A 15 -20.82 -5.20 -3.10
N ALA A 16 -20.66 -5.12 -1.77
CA ALA A 16 -19.50 -4.44 -1.16
C ALA A 16 -18.37 -5.36 -0.64
N CYS A 17 -17.96 -6.38 -1.41
CA CYS A 17 -16.70 -7.07 -1.13
C CYS A 17 -15.54 -6.33 -1.82
N GLN A 18 -14.70 -5.62 -1.05
CA GLN A 18 -13.46 -5.03 -1.54
C GLN A 18 -12.30 -6.00 -1.27
N ASN A 19 -11.42 -6.18 -2.26
CA ASN A 19 -10.27 -7.07 -2.16
C ASN A 19 -9.13 -6.28 -1.52
N VAL A 20 -8.64 -6.71 -0.34
CA VAL A 20 -7.41 -6.14 0.23
C VAL A 20 -6.23 -6.79 -0.50
N PRO A 21 -5.31 -6.02 -1.12
CA PRO A 21 -4.12 -6.58 -1.72
C PRO A 21 -3.29 -7.33 -0.67
N GLU A 22 -2.97 -8.59 -0.92
CA GLU A 22 -2.04 -9.34 -0.08
C GLU A 22 -0.62 -8.78 -0.29
N ARG A 23 0.00 -8.31 0.79
CA ARG A 23 1.36 -7.77 0.74
C ARG A 23 2.39 -8.90 0.77
N PRO A 24 3.56 -8.72 0.13
CA PRO A 24 4.61 -9.74 0.10
C PRO A 24 5.13 -10.06 1.51
N ALA A 25 5.63 -11.29 1.67
CA ALA A 25 6.29 -11.70 2.91
C ALA A 25 7.48 -10.79 3.22
N GLY A 26 7.59 -10.34 4.47
CA GLY A 26 8.64 -9.40 4.88
C GLY A 26 8.35 -7.93 4.55
N PHE A 27 7.11 -7.59 4.19
CA PHE A 27 6.68 -6.19 4.07
C PHE A 27 6.73 -5.48 5.44
N ILE A 28 7.35 -4.30 5.45
CA ILE A 28 7.47 -3.42 6.61
C ILE A 28 6.75 -2.11 6.28
N ALA A 29 5.71 -1.79 7.06
CA ALA A 29 4.94 -0.56 6.89
C ALA A 29 5.73 0.66 7.36
N CYS A 30 5.63 1.77 6.63
CA CYS A 30 6.08 3.06 7.15
C CYS A 30 5.11 3.53 8.23
N THR A 31 5.63 4.04 9.34
CA THR A 31 4.84 4.51 10.49
C THR A 31 5.06 6.00 10.71
N GLU A 32 4.08 6.65 11.35
CA GLU A 32 4.20 8.05 11.75
C GLU A 32 4.88 8.16 13.14
N PRO A 33 5.71 9.20 13.37
CA PRO A 33 6.07 10.27 12.43
C PRO A 33 7.15 9.87 11.42
N ARG A 34 7.01 10.35 10.18
CA ARG A 34 7.93 10.08 9.08
C ARG A 34 9.31 10.75 9.27
N PRO A 35 10.42 10.06 8.98
CA PRO A 35 11.74 10.67 9.05
C PRO A 35 11.87 11.83 8.06
N GLN A 36 12.36 12.97 8.54
CA GLN A 36 12.59 14.16 7.70
C GLN A 36 14.06 14.30 7.27
N VAL A 37 14.96 13.59 7.96
CA VAL A 37 16.40 13.61 7.70
C VAL A 37 16.90 12.17 7.70
N CYS A 38 17.60 11.79 6.64
CA CYS A 38 18.20 10.48 6.48
C CYS A 38 19.71 10.60 6.33
N THR A 39 20.45 9.65 6.93
CA THR A 39 21.87 9.46 6.67
C THR A 39 22.10 8.98 5.24
N MET A 40 23.29 9.21 4.68
CA MET A 40 23.67 8.77 3.32
C MET A 40 24.03 7.28 3.25
N ILE A 41 23.22 6.42 3.87
CA ILE A 41 23.39 4.97 3.83
C ILE A 41 22.80 4.43 2.54
N PHE A 42 23.54 3.53 1.90
CA PHE A 42 23.06 2.77 0.75
C PHE A 42 22.81 1.31 1.17
N LYS A 43 21.54 1.01 1.52
CA LYS A 43 21.03 -0.35 1.79
C LYS A 43 19.64 -0.44 1.13
N PRO A 44 19.59 -0.69 -0.19
CA PRO A 44 18.38 -0.47 -0.98
C PRO A 44 17.18 -1.32 -0.54
N VAL A 45 15.99 -0.76 -0.75
CA VAL A 45 14.70 -1.40 -0.43
C VAL A 45 13.71 -1.22 -1.58
N CYS A 46 12.73 -2.10 -1.67
CA CYS A 46 11.68 -2.06 -2.67
C CYS A 46 10.42 -1.54 -1.97
N ALA A 47 10.09 -0.29 -2.23
CA ALA A 47 8.98 0.41 -1.62
C ALA A 47 7.71 0.23 -2.47
N GLU A 48 6.58 0.01 -1.80
CA GLU A 48 5.24 0.09 -2.37
C GLU A 48 4.73 1.53 -2.16
N VAL A 49 4.21 2.14 -3.20
CA VAL A 49 3.58 3.47 -3.12
C VAL A 49 2.06 3.34 -2.99
N GLU A 50 1.39 4.39 -2.54
CA GLU A 50 -0.07 4.42 -2.38
C GLU A 50 -0.82 4.08 -3.67
N GLN A 51 -0.23 4.39 -4.83
CA GLN A 51 -0.77 3.95 -6.11
C GLN A 51 -0.66 2.42 -6.22
N ALA A 52 -1.82 1.76 -6.23
CA ALA A 52 -1.92 0.29 -6.18
C ALA A 52 -1.03 -0.41 -7.22
N GLY A 53 -0.11 -1.25 -6.73
CA GLY A 53 0.76 -2.09 -7.56
C GLY A 53 2.03 -1.40 -8.08
N ALA A 54 2.23 -0.10 -7.82
CA ALA A 54 3.47 0.56 -8.16
C ALA A 54 4.54 0.30 -7.08
N VAL A 55 5.72 -0.10 -7.52
CA VAL A 55 6.89 -0.31 -6.66
C VAL A 55 8.09 0.45 -7.19
N LYS A 56 8.97 0.88 -6.28
CA LYS A 56 10.17 1.65 -6.61
C LYS A 56 11.31 1.30 -5.67
N THR A 57 12.52 1.18 -6.22
CA THR A 57 13.73 1.01 -5.40
C THR A 57 14.10 2.35 -4.77
N TYR A 58 14.28 2.37 -3.45
CA TYR A 58 14.82 3.51 -2.70
C TYR A 58 16.21 3.16 -2.15
N PRO A 59 17.11 4.16 -1.97
CA PRO A 59 18.48 3.92 -1.49
C PRO A 59 18.57 3.31 -0.09
N SER A 60 17.55 3.55 0.75
CA SER A 60 17.46 3.02 2.11
C SER A 60 16.01 3.00 2.60
N ALA A 61 15.74 2.23 3.65
CA ALA A 61 14.46 2.25 4.37
C ALA A 61 14.07 3.65 4.88
N CYS A 62 15.05 4.43 5.36
CA CYS A 62 14.79 5.80 5.81
C CYS A 62 14.29 6.66 4.64
N SER A 63 15.01 6.64 3.51
CA SER A 63 14.65 7.42 2.32
C SER A 63 13.32 6.98 1.73
N ALA A 64 12.97 5.69 1.82
CA ALA A 64 11.65 5.20 1.45
C ALA A 64 10.58 5.79 2.35
N CYS A 65 10.71 5.64 3.67
CA CYS A 65 9.70 6.13 4.61
C CYS A 65 9.71 7.65 4.81
N SER A 66 10.69 8.40 4.31
CA SER A 66 10.60 9.87 4.26
C SER A 66 9.67 10.38 3.16
N ASP A 67 9.42 9.56 2.14
CA ASP A 67 8.48 9.87 1.07
C ASP A 67 7.04 9.61 1.55
N SER A 68 6.19 10.62 1.48
CA SER A 68 4.79 10.51 1.92
C SER A 68 3.96 9.56 1.06
N GLU A 69 4.34 9.36 -0.20
CA GLU A 69 3.62 8.46 -1.11
C GLU A 69 3.92 6.98 -0.83
N VAL A 70 4.95 6.66 -0.04
CA VAL A 70 5.33 5.28 0.26
C VAL A 70 4.50 4.74 1.42
N VAL A 71 3.88 3.57 1.23
CA VAL A 71 3.12 2.86 2.30
C VAL A 71 3.99 1.89 3.10
N GLY A 72 5.08 1.40 2.52
CA GLY A 72 6.03 0.50 3.16
C GLY A 72 6.99 -0.11 2.16
N TYR A 73 7.80 -1.07 2.61
CA TYR A 73 8.88 -1.63 1.80
C TYR A 73 9.23 -3.07 2.18
N THR A 74 10.02 -3.73 1.34
CA THR A 74 10.72 -5.00 1.65
C THR A 74 12.23 -4.76 1.62
N GLU A 75 13.01 -5.46 2.48
CA GLU A 75 14.49 -5.31 2.57
C GLU A 75 15.26 -5.95 1.39
N ARG A 76 14.95 -5.51 0.17
CA ARG A 76 15.61 -5.93 -1.09
C ARG A 76 15.36 -4.89 -2.15
N GLU A 77 16.16 -4.85 -3.22
CA GLU A 77 15.81 -4.07 -4.41
C GLU A 77 14.57 -4.63 -5.12
N CYS A 78 13.89 -3.79 -5.91
CA CYS A 78 12.80 -4.26 -6.76
C CYS A 78 13.37 -5.13 -7.89
N SER A 79 12.88 -6.37 -7.95
CA SER A 79 13.04 -7.27 -9.09
C SER A 79 12.06 -6.82 -10.17
N GLN A 80 12.54 -6.22 -11.26
CA GLN A 80 11.71 -5.87 -12.41
C GLN A 80 11.02 -7.10 -13.01
#